data_AF-A0AAU4XM81-F1
#
_entry.id   AF-A0AAU4XM81-F1
#
_cell.length_a   1.000
_cell.length_b   1.000
_cell.length_c   1.000
_cell.angle_alpha   90.00
_cell.angle_beta   90.00
_cell.angle_gamma   90.00
#
_symmetry.space_group_name_H-M   'P 1'
#
loop_
_entity.id
_entity.type
_entity.pdbx_description
1 polymer ?
#
loop_
_entity_poly.entity_id
_entity_poly.type
_entity_poly.pdbx_seq_one_letter_code
_entity_poly.pdbx_strand_id
1 'polypeptide(L)'
;MVLSVTAGLATSNFKQVEETAGVKVSAKTGFSFLGAANELSMEAECQLKTTTNTMTSTQDTTSTTIQRQYTGRQAPSRSHLVPRDRFVLERLNGQKVVDWIIRNPDRMIADVCPPGN
;
A
#
# COMPACT_ATOMS: atom_id res chain seq x y z
N MET A 1 3.79 23.06 13.96
CA MET A 1 4.54 21.82 13.62
C MET A 1 3.92 21.22 12.37
N VAL A 2 4.73 20.78 11.41
CA VAL A 2 4.27 20.05 10.22
C VAL A 2 4.68 18.59 10.40
N LEU A 3 3.72 17.68 10.31
CA LEU A 3 3.97 16.24 10.24
C LEU A 3 3.78 15.80 8.79
N SER A 4 4.78 15.09 8.25
CA SER A 4 4.77 14.55 6.89
C SER A 4 4.95 13.04 6.91
N VAL A 5 4.09 12.31 6.19
CA VAL A 5 4.22 10.86 5.99
C VAL A 5 4.15 10.52 4.51
N THR A 6 5.06 9.67 4.06
CA THR A 6 5.08 9.13 2.71
C THR A 6 4.23 7.86 2.63
N ALA A 7 3.17 7.94 1.82
CA ALA A 7 2.28 6.83 1.47
C ALA A 7 2.35 6.57 -0.05
N GLY A 8 1.65 5.54 -0.52
CA GLY A 8 1.65 5.14 -1.93
C GLY A 8 2.45 3.87 -2.18
N LEU A 9 2.83 3.66 -3.45
CA LEU A 9 3.79 2.62 -3.81
C LEU A 9 5.15 2.98 -3.19
N ALA A 10 5.63 2.14 -2.28
CA ALA A 10 6.90 2.38 -1.60
C ALA A 10 8.10 1.83 -2.39
N THR A 11 7.84 1.11 -3.48
CA THR A 11 8.85 0.38 -4.25
C THR A 11 8.92 0.89 -5.69
N SER A 12 10.13 1.13 -6.18
CA SER A 12 10.39 1.66 -7.53
C SER A 12 10.38 0.57 -8.63
N ASN A 13 10.35 -0.70 -8.25
CA ASN A 13 10.38 -1.86 -9.15
C ASN A 13 9.00 -2.29 -9.65
N PHE A 14 7.97 -1.44 -9.55
CA PHE A 14 6.60 -1.83 -9.86
C PHE A 14 6.42 -2.33 -11.29
N LYS A 15 7.07 -1.72 -12.28
CA LYS A 15 7.04 -2.23 -13.67
C LYS A 15 7.55 -3.66 -13.77
N GLN A 16 8.64 -3.97 -13.08
CA GLN A 16 9.19 -5.33 -13.03
C GLN A 16 8.20 -6.31 -12.40
N VAL A 17 7.49 -5.89 -11.34
CA VAL A 17 6.44 -6.69 -10.71
C VAL A 17 5.30 -6.94 -11.69
N GLU A 18 4.83 -5.89 -12.39
CA GLU A 18 3.74 -6.03 -13.35
C GLU A 18 4.09 -6.99 -14.49
N GLU A 19 5.29 -6.87 -15.04
CA GLU A 19 5.79 -7.72 -16.13
C GLU A 19 6.03 -9.16 -15.67
N THR A 20 6.57 -9.35 -14.46
CA THR A 20 6.97 -10.67 -13.96
C THR A 20 5.79 -11.46 -13.39
N ALA A 21 4.90 -10.79 -12.66
CA ALA A 21 3.77 -11.43 -11.98
C ALA A 21 2.46 -11.37 -12.80
N GLY A 22 2.42 -10.58 -13.89
CA GLY A 22 1.21 -10.42 -14.71
C GLY A 22 0.08 -9.68 -14.00
N VAL A 23 0.43 -8.80 -13.05
CA VAL A 23 -0.53 -8.01 -12.25
C VAL A 23 -0.36 -6.52 -12.54
N LYS A 24 -1.32 -5.70 -12.10
CA LYS A 24 -1.12 -4.26 -11.90
C LYS A 24 -0.86 -3.97 -10.45
N VAL A 25 0.08 -3.09 -10.15
CA VAL A 25 0.41 -2.74 -8.75
C VAL A 25 -0.23 -1.40 -8.40
N SER A 26 -0.81 -1.31 -7.20
CA SER A 26 -1.41 -0.08 -6.69
C SER A 26 -1.22 0.06 -5.19
N ALA A 27 -1.05 1.30 -4.75
CA ALA A 27 -0.99 1.63 -3.33
C ALA A 27 -2.25 1.25 -2.55
N LYS A 28 -3.41 1.19 -3.22
CA LYS A 28 -4.72 1.03 -2.59
C LYS A 28 -5.10 -0.43 -2.38
N THR A 29 -4.85 -1.25 -3.39
CA THR A 29 -5.21 -2.68 -3.44
C THR A 29 -4.02 -3.62 -3.28
N GLY A 30 -2.79 -3.10 -3.36
CA GLY A 30 -1.56 -3.91 -3.43
C GLY A 30 -1.28 -4.34 -4.84
N PHE A 31 -2.19 -5.13 -5.41
CA PHE A 31 -2.14 -5.57 -6.79
C PHE A 31 -3.54 -5.93 -7.32
N SER A 32 -3.67 -6.09 -8.64
CA SER A 32 -4.87 -6.60 -9.29
C SER A 32 -4.51 -7.46 -10.50
N PHE A 33 -5.21 -8.57 -10.72
CA PHE A 33 -5.00 -9.39 -11.90
C PHE A 33 -5.62 -8.76 -13.16
N LEU A 34 -5.03 -9.07 -14.31
CA LEU A 34 -5.52 -8.63 -15.61
C LEU A 34 -5.81 -9.82 -16.54
N GLY A 35 -6.72 -9.61 -17.48
CA GLY A 35 -7.06 -10.61 -18.51
C GLY A 35 -7.58 -11.92 -17.91
N ALA A 36 -7.13 -13.05 -18.46
CA ALA A 36 -7.56 -14.38 -18.02
C ALA A 36 -7.20 -14.67 -16.54
N ALA A 37 -6.18 -14.02 -15.98
CA ALA A 37 -5.80 -14.22 -14.58
C ALA A 37 -6.80 -13.60 -13.58
N ASN A 38 -7.77 -12.80 -14.03
CA ASN A 38 -8.80 -12.22 -13.16
C ASN A 38 -9.70 -13.28 -12.50
N GLU A 39 -9.75 -14.50 -13.03
CA GLU A 39 -10.45 -15.62 -12.39
C GLU A 39 -9.82 -16.01 -11.04
N LEU A 40 -8.55 -15.65 -10.81
CA LEU A 40 -7.83 -15.94 -9.57
C LEU A 40 -8.02 -14.86 -8.49
N SER A 41 -8.64 -13.71 -8.83
CA SER A 41 -8.73 -12.55 -7.94
C SER A 41 -9.44 -12.89 -6.62
N MET A 42 -10.60 -13.54 -6.66
CA MET A 42 -11.36 -13.87 -5.44
C MET A 42 -10.59 -14.81 -4.50
N GLU A 43 -9.91 -15.81 -5.06
CA GLU A 43 -9.13 -16.76 -4.26
C GLU A 43 -7.93 -16.06 -3.62
N ALA A 44 -7.21 -15.23 -4.38
CA ALA A 44 -6.08 -14.46 -3.87
C ALA A 44 -6.50 -13.47 -2.77
N GLU A 45 -7.66 -12.81 -2.91
CA GLU A 45 -8.20 -11.92 -1.88
C GLU A 45 -8.48 -12.66 -0.58
N CYS A 46 -9.14 -13.82 -0.67
CA CYS A 46 -9.44 -14.66 0.49
C CYS A 46 -8.16 -15.14 1.18
N GLN A 47 -7.19 -15.67 0.43
CA GLN A 47 -5.98 -16.23 1.00
C GLN A 47 -5.03 -15.17 1.59
N LEU A 48 -4.86 -14.05 0.88
CA LEU A 48 -3.95 -12.98 1.29
C LEU A 48 -4.60 -11.95 2.21
N LYS A 49 -5.92 -12.06 2.45
CA LYS A 49 -6.71 -11.11 3.24
C LYS A 49 -6.52 -9.67 2.75
N THR A 50 -6.46 -9.51 1.43
CA THR A 50 -6.31 -8.22 0.74
C THR A 50 -7.48 -8.01 -0.21
N THR A 51 -7.68 -6.79 -0.69
CA THR A 51 -8.69 -6.47 -1.71
C THR A 51 -7.98 -6.19 -3.02
N THR A 52 -8.24 -6.98 -4.05
CA THR A 52 -7.69 -6.88 -5.40
C THR A 52 -8.79 -6.47 -6.38
N ASN A 53 -9.34 -5.27 -6.22
CA ASN A 53 -10.35 -4.78 -7.16
C ASN A 53 -9.80 -4.74 -8.60
N THR A 54 -10.65 -5.01 -9.59
CA THR A 54 -10.35 -4.79 -11.01
C THR A 54 -10.02 -3.31 -11.21
N MET A 55 -8.74 -2.97 -11.34
CA MET A 55 -8.35 -1.58 -11.52
C MET A 55 -8.63 -1.12 -12.96
N THR A 56 -9.48 -0.11 -13.09
CA THR A 56 -9.67 0.64 -14.33
C THR A 56 -8.78 1.88 -14.44
N SER A 57 -8.06 2.26 -13.37
CA SER A 57 -7.25 3.48 -13.35
C SER A 57 -5.82 3.24 -12.85
N THR A 58 -4.85 3.76 -13.59
CA THR A 58 -3.40 3.79 -13.30
C THR A 58 -3.01 4.72 -12.14
N GLN A 59 -3.97 5.46 -11.55
CA GLN A 59 -3.70 6.63 -10.72
C GLN A 59 -3.08 6.39 -9.33
N ASP A 60 -2.99 5.15 -8.85
CA ASP A 60 -2.48 4.85 -7.50
C ASP A 60 -1.03 4.31 -7.48
N THR A 61 -0.27 4.53 -8.56
CA THR A 61 1.16 4.15 -8.64
C THR A 61 2.12 5.20 -8.07
N THR A 62 1.65 6.40 -7.78
CA THR A 62 2.50 7.50 -7.27
C THR A 62 2.59 7.52 -5.76
N SER A 63 3.81 7.70 -5.24
CA SER A 63 4.02 8.01 -3.83
C SER A 63 3.53 9.42 -3.53
N THR A 64 2.74 9.56 -2.47
CA THR A 64 2.17 10.83 -2.03
C THR A 64 2.69 11.18 -0.65
N THR A 65 3.12 12.43 -0.45
CA THR A 65 3.45 12.96 0.87
C THR A 65 2.20 13.59 1.47
N ILE A 66 1.68 13.00 2.53
CA ILE A 66 0.59 13.57 3.32
C ILE A 66 1.21 14.55 4.31
N GLN A 67 0.87 15.83 4.20
CA GLN A 67 1.28 16.86 5.16
C GLN A 67 0.08 17.30 5.99
N ARG A 68 0.26 17.37 7.31
CA ARG A 68 -0.71 17.98 8.22
C ARG A 68 -0.05 19.08 9.03
N GLN A 69 -0.67 20.26 8.99
CA GLN A 69 -0.26 21.42 9.75
C GLN A 69 -1.08 21.52 11.03
N TYR A 70 -0.39 21.68 12.16
CA TYR A 70 -1.02 21.83 13.47
C TYR A 70 -0.79 23.23 14.03
N THR A 71 -1.89 23.87 14.43
CA THR A 71 -1.93 25.18 15.11
C THR A 71 -2.26 24.99 16.60
N GLY A 72 -1.41 25.52 17.50
CA GLY A 72 -1.62 25.47 18.95
C GLY A 72 -0.31 25.62 19.77
N ARG A 73 -0.36 26.33 20.91
CA ARG A 73 0.80 26.61 21.80
C ARG A 73 1.28 25.39 22.61
N GLN A 74 0.43 24.38 22.80
CA GLN A 74 0.75 23.08 23.40
C GLN A 74 0.21 22.00 22.46
N ALA A 75 1.05 21.51 21.55
CA ALA A 75 0.66 20.40 20.69
C ALA A 75 0.91 19.09 21.45
N PRO A 76 -0.11 18.27 21.74
CA PRO A 76 0.11 16.90 22.22
C PRO A 76 1.01 16.14 21.24
N SER A 77 1.74 15.15 21.72
CA SER A 77 2.56 14.31 20.83
C SER A 77 1.63 13.57 19.87
N ARG A 78 1.81 13.75 18.57
CA ARG A 78 0.97 13.14 17.54
C ARG A 78 1.81 12.24 16.65
N SER A 79 1.33 11.03 16.38
CA SER A 79 1.92 10.10 15.43
C SER A 79 0.94 9.82 14.30
N HIS A 80 1.48 9.68 13.09
CA HIS A 80 0.75 9.20 11.93
C HIS A 80 1.42 7.90 11.49
N LEU A 81 0.65 6.82 11.52
CA LEU A 81 1.10 5.50 11.12
C LEU A 81 0.36 5.13 9.84
N VAL A 82 1.11 4.77 8.80
CA VAL A 82 0.55 4.19 7.58
C VAL A 82 0.99 2.73 7.54
N PRO A 83 0.06 1.76 7.60
CA PRO A 83 0.40 0.35 7.50
C PRO A 83 1.22 0.04 6.26
N ARG A 84 2.17 -0.88 6.41
CA ARG A 84 3.08 -1.32 5.36
C ARG A 84 2.70 -2.76 4.99
N ASP A 85 2.15 -2.93 3.80
CA ASP A 85 1.85 -4.26 3.26
C ASP A 85 3.00 -4.68 2.33
N ARG A 86 3.57 -5.87 2.57
CA ARG A 86 4.65 -6.44 1.76
C ARG A 86 4.14 -7.70 1.05
N PHE A 87 4.34 -7.74 -0.25
CA PHE A 87 4.02 -8.88 -1.09
C PHE A 87 5.30 -9.45 -1.69
N VAL A 88 5.32 -10.76 -1.90
CA VAL A 88 6.46 -11.49 -2.46
C VAL A 88 5.94 -12.56 -3.40
N LEU A 89 6.51 -12.63 -4.61
CA LEU A 89 6.33 -13.76 -5.51
C LEU A 89 7.51 -14.72 -5.33
N GLU A 90 7.21 -15.96 -4.97
CA GLU A 90 8.20 -17.01 -4.76
C GLU A 90 7.96 -18.18 -5.73
N ARG A 91 9.05 -18.80 -6.20
CA ARG A 91 8.99 -20.08 -6.90
C ARG A 91 8.67 -21.19 -5.90
N LEU A 92 8.20 -22.34 -6.40
CA LEU A 92 7.93 -23.52 -5.57
C LEU A 92 9.15 -24.03 -4.79
N ASN A 93 10.36 -23.73 -5.24
CA ASN A 93 11.60 -24.04 -4.53
C ASN A 93 11.96 -23.01 -3.43
N GLY A 94 11.07 -22.05 -3.13
CA GLY A 94 11.28 -20.98 -2.16
C GLY A 94 12.13 -19.80 -2.65
N GLN A 95 12.57 -19.80 -3.92
CA GLN A 95 13.33 -18.69 -4.46
C GLN A 95 12.43 -17.48 -4.69
N LYS A 96 12.80 -16.34 -4.09
CA LYS A 96 12.14 -15.05 -4.32
C LYS A 96 12.40 -14.57 -5.74
N VAL A 97 11.33 -14.20 -6.43
CA VAL A 97 11.34 -13.67 -7.80
C VAL A 97 11.25 -12.16 -7.79
N VAL A 98 10.20 -11.62 -7.17
CA VAL A 98 9.99 -10.19 -6.98
C VAL A 98 9.38 -9.92 -5.61
N ASP A 99 9.70 -8.77 -5.02
CA ASP A 99 9.05 -8.27 -3.82
C ASP A 99 8.63 -6.82 -3.99
N TRP A 100 7.51 -6.45 -3.39
CA TRP A 100 7.04 -5.07 -3.42
C TRP A 100 6.30 -4.71 -2.14
N ILE A 101 6.27 -3.40 -1.90
CA ILE A 101 5.71 -2.82 -0.68
C ILE A 101 4.78 -1.69 -1.08
N ILE A 102 3.61 -1.68 -0.45
CA ILE A 102 2.66 -0.57 -0.53
C ILE A 102 2.42 0.04 0.84
N ARG A 103 1.96 1.27 0.83
CA ARG A 103 1.47 2.01 1.99
C ARG A 103 0.15 2.65 1.61
N ASN A 104 -0.97 2.01 1.93
CA ASN A 104 -2.27 2.54 1.56
C ASN A 104 -2.59 3.80 2.39
N PRO A 105 -2.67 5.00 1.78
CA PRO A 105 -2.96 6.24 2.50
C PRO A 105 -4.34 6.24 3.18
N ASP A 106 -5.31 5.49 2.64
CA ASP A 106 -6.67 5.38 3.18
C ASP A 106 -6.69 4.60 4.51
N ARG A 107 -5.62 3.85 4.82
CA ARG A 107 -5.45 3.09 6.08
C ARG A 107 -4.62 3.85 7.12
N MET A 108 -4.42 5.16 6.96
CA MET A 108 -3.66 5.97 7.90
C MET A 108 -4.33 6.02 9.28
N ILE A 109 -3.56 5.70 10.31
CA ILE A 109 -3.95 5.77 11.73
C ILE A 109 -3.29 7.01 12.32
N ALA A 110 -4.09 7.88 12.94
CA ALA A 110 -3.60 9.03 13.69
C ALA A 110 -3.79 8.76 15.19
N ASP A 111 -2.71 8.88 15.95
CA ASP A 111 -2.72 8.71 17.40
C ASP A 111 -2.20 9.97 18.09
N VAL A 112 -2.70 10.25 19.29
CA VAL A 112 -2.45 11.47 20.06
C VAL A 112 -2.16 11.10 21.50
N CYS A 113 -1.06 11.62 22.06
CA CYS A 113 -0.66 11.41 23.45
C CYS A 113 -0.58 12.76 24.21
N PRO A 114 -1.31 12.92 25.34
CA PRO A 114 -2.26 11.96 25.89
C PRO A 114 -3.48 11.78 24.96
N PRO A 115 -4.12 10.60 24.96
CA PRO A 115 -5.38 10.41 24.24
C PRO A 115 -6.39 11.43 24.77
N GLY A 116 -7.15 12.05 23.86
CA GLY A 116 -8.23 12.94 24.27
C GLY A 116 -9.27 12.16 25.09
N ASN A 117 -9.78 12.78 26.16
CA ASN A 117 -10.91 12.24 26.93
C ASN A 117 -12.15 12.03 26.05
#